data_AF-A0A3M1CR48-F1
#
_entry.id   AF-A0A3M1CR48-F1
#
_cell.length_a   1.000
_cell.length_b   1.000
_cell.length_c   1.000
_cell.angle_alpha   90.00
_cell.angle_beta   90.00
_cell.angle_gamma   90.00
#
_symmetry.space_group_name_H-M   'P 1'
#
loop_
_entity.id
_entity.type
_entity.pdbx_description
1 polymer ?
#
loop_
_entity_poly.entity_id
_entity_poly.type
_entity_poly.pdbx_seq_one_letter_code
_entity_poly.pdbx_strand_id
1 'polypeptide(L)'
;RVLEDAGHTVKALQVYRNVEPEIPELEEFGVDAVFVASPSAARRLLGKNPWMARALFFTIGKTTGEAVRGLGVRVWCSSVPALRSGPSRWLGA
;
A
#
# COMPACT_ATOMS: atom_id res chain seq x y z
N ARG A 1 -13.81 -2.43 21.59
CA ARG A 1 -12.35 -2.28 21.78
C ARG A 1 -11.82 -3.67 22.11
N VAL A 2 -11.15 -4.37 21.17
CA VAL A 2 -10.96 -5.85 21.24
C VAL A 2 -10.51 -6.38 22.61
N LEU A 3 -9.53 -5.74 23.26
CA LEU A 3 -9.02 -6.18 24.56
C LEU A 3 -9.95 -5.85 25.74
N GLU A 4 -10.62 -4.70 25.69
CA GLU A 4 -11.61 -4.31 26.72
C GLU A 4 -12.87 -5.16 26.61
N ASP A 5 -13.30 -5.47 25.38
CA ASP A 5 -14.43 -6.36 25.10
C ASP A 5 -14.16 -7.79 25.62
N ALA A 6 -12.88 -8.16 25.75
CA ALA A 6 -12.43 -9.42 26.37
C ALA A 6 -12.22 -9.33 27.90
N GLY A 7 -12.57 -8.19 28.53
CA GLY A 7 -12.49 -8.00 29.99
C GLY A 7 -11.12 -7.54 30.51
N HIS A 8 -10.17 -7.20 29.64
CA HIS A 8 -8.87 -6.67 30.07
C HIS A 8 -8.94 -5.16 30.34
N THR A 9 -8.20 -4.71 31.34
CA THR A 9 -7.97 -3.27 31.56
C THR A 9 -6.89 -2.78 30.60
N VAL A 10 -7.22 -1.85 29.71
CA VAL A 10 -6.26 -1.24 28.78
C VAL A 10 -5.87 0.16 29.27
N LYS A 11 -4.58 0.39 29.45
CA LYS A 11 -4.01 1.73 29.71
C LYS A 11 -3.13 2.12 28.55
N ALA A 12 -3.48 3.20 27.85
CA ALA A 12 -2.69 3.69 26.72
C ALA A 12 -1.49 4.50 27.22
N LEU A 13 -0.30 4.17 26.73
CA LEU A 13 0.90 5.01 26.84
C LEU A 13 1.41 5.28 25.42
N GLN A 14 1.34 6.53 24.98
CA GLN A 14 1.84 6.91 23.67
C GLN A 14 3.36 7.07 23.74
N VAL A 15 4.11 6.10 23.21
CA VAL A 15 5.59 6.10 23.22
C VAL A 15 6.23 6.57 21.92
N TYR A 16 5.43 6.69 20.85
CA TYR A 16 5.87 7.26 19.58
C TYR A 16 4.70 7.94 18.88
N ARG A 17 5.04 8.80 17.92
CA ARG A 17 4.12 9.34 16.93
C ARG A 17 4.73 9.10 15.57
N ASN A 18 3.94 8.58 14.64
CA ASN A 18 4.35 8.54 13.25
C ASN A 18 4.28 9.98 12.70
N VAL A 19 5.43 10.55 12.39
CA VAL A 19 5.52 11.85 11.70
C VAL A 19 5.68 11.53 10.22
N GLU A 20 4.81 12.10 9.40
CA GLU A 20 4.85 11.83 7.97
C GLU A 20 6.08 12.50 7.35
N PRO A 21 7.01 11.73 6.73
CA PRO A 21 8.08 12.35 5.96
C PRO A 21 7.48 13.04 4.73
N GLU A 22 8.08 14.16 4.34
CA GLU A 22 7.75 14.84 3.11
C GLU A 22 8.07 13.92 1.92
N ILE A 23 7.09 13.75 1.01
CA ILE A 23 7.31 13.04 -0.25
C ILE A 23 7.61 14.12 -1.31
N PRO A 24 8.77 14.05 -1.97
CA PRO A 24 9.10 15.01 -3.02
C PRO A 24 8.13 14.85 -4.20
N GLU A 25 7.86 15.98 -4.85
CA GLU A 25 7.32 15.99 -6.20
C GLU A 25 8.45 15.64 -7.17
N LEU A 26 8.18 14.70 -8.05
CA LEU A 26 9.16 14.14 -8.98
C LEU A 26 8.71 14.45 -10.40
N GLU A 27 9.69 14.78 -11.26
CA GLU A 27 9.48 14.79 -12.70
C GLU A 27 8.99 13.40 -13.15
N GLU A 28 8.12 13.37 -14.17
CA GLU A 28 7.59 12.12 -14.68
C GLU A 28 8.68 11.31 -15.38
N PHE A 29 8.84 10.04 -14.99
CA PHE A 29 9.74 9.09 -15.64
C PHE A 29 9.09 7.71 -15.76
N GLY A 30 9.69 6.85 -16.59
CA GLY A 30 9.20 5.48 -16.78
C GLY A 30 9.31 4.67 -15.49
N VAL A 31 8.17 4.31 -14.90
CA VAL A 31 8.07 3.44 -13.73
C VAL A 31 7.19 2.23 -14.06
N ASP A 32 7.79 1.06 -14.08
CA ASP A 32 7.06 -0.20 -14.29
C ASP A 32 6.33 -0.64 -13.01
N ALA A 33 6.98 -0.44 -11.86
CA ALA A 33 6.54 -0.97 -10.58
C ALA A 33 6.85 -0.05 -9.40
N VAL A 34 5.94 -0.03 -8.43
CA VAL A 34 6.08 0.71 -7.16
C VAL A 34 5.82 -0.25 -6.01
N PHE A 35 6.74 -0.32 -5.06
CA PHE A 35 6.51 -1.07 -3.83
C PHE A 35 6.01 -0.15 -2.71
N VAL A 36 4.90 -0.51 -2.06
CA VAL A 36 4.35 0.25 -0.92
C VAL A 36 4.09 -0.65 0.28
N ALA A 37 4.59 -0.22 1.44
CA ALA A 37 4.48 -0.96 2.70
C ALA A 37 3.18 -0.65 3.47
N SER A 38 2.43 0.41 3.10
CA SER A 38 1.21 0.79 3.79
C SER A 38 0.25 1.61 2.92
N PRO A 39 -1.05 1.67 3.27
CA PRO A 39 -2.03 2.50 2.55
C PRO A 39 -1.72 4.00 2.63
N SER A 40 -1.18 4.48 3.75
CA SER A 40 -0.83 5.90 3.91
C SER A 40 0.38 6.31 3.07
N ALA A 41 1.35 5.42 2.86
CA ALA A 41 2.45 5.66 1.93
C ALA A 41 1.95 5.79 0.49
N ALA A 42 1.08 4.87 0.04
CA ALA A 42 0.52 4.89 -1.31
C ALA A 42 -0.31 6.15 -1.59
N ARG A 43 -1.19 6.55 -0.65
CA ARG A 43 -1.99 7.78 -0.77
C ARG A 43 -1.13 9.03 -0.94
N ARG A 44 -0.08 9.17 -0.14
CA ARG A 44 0.81 10.34 -0.20
C ARG A 44 1.60 10.36 -1.50
N LEU A 45 2.12 9.19 -1.92
CA LEU A 45 2.85 9.07 -3.17
C LEU A 45 2.00 9.49 -4.36
N LEU A 46 0.78 8.97 -4.48
CA LEU A 46 -0.13 9.30 -5.58
C LEU A 46 -0.68 10.74 -5.49
N GLY A 47 -0.82 11.29 -4.28
CA GLY A 47 -1.19 12.70 -4.11
C GLY A 47 -0.13 13.68 -4.60
N LYS A 48 1.15 13.32 -4.46
CA LYS A 48 2.28 14.13 -4.95
C LYS A 48 2.70 13.82 -6.38
N ASN A 49 2.57 12.56 -6.79
CA ASN A 49 3.05 12.03 -8.07
C ASN A 49 1.94 11.19 -8.75
N PRO A 50 0.83 11.81 -9.20
CA PRO A 50 -0.33 11.09 -9.71
C PRO A 50 -0.02 10.27 -10.97
N TRP A 51 1.00 10.66 -11.74
CA TRP A 51 1.48 9.92 -12.91
C TRP A 51 1.91 8.48 -12.59
N MET A 52 2.32 8.20 -11.35
CA MET A 52 2.69 6.86 -10.91
C MET A 52 1.51 5.88 -10.85
N ALA A 53 0.26 6.35 -10.90
CA ALA A 53 -0.93 5.49 -10.90
C ALA A 53 -0.96 4.47 -12.06
N ARG A 54 -0.19 4.73 -13.12
CA ARG A 54 -0.04 3.85 -14.29
C ARG A 54 0.82 2.62 -13.99
N ALA A 55 1.72 2.68 -13.00
CA ALA A 55 2.61 1.58 -12.63
C ALA A 55 1.87 0.42 -11.93
N LEU A 56 2.54 -0.73 -11.79
CA LEU A 56 2.07 -1.84 -10.97
C LEU A 56 2.50 -1.66 -9.51
N PHE A 57 1.54 -1.68 -8.58
CA PHE A 57 1.83 -1.56 -7.14
C PHE A 57 2.02 -2.92 -6.47
N PHE A 58 3.13 -3.11 -5.78
CA PHE A 58 3.44 -4.30 -4.98
C PHE A 58 3.18 -4.03 -3.49
N THR A 59 2.49 -4.96 -2.84
CA THR A 59 2.18 -4.89 -1.40
C THR A 59 2.46 -6.22 -0.71
N ILE A 60 2.91 -6.18 0.54
CA ILE A 60 3.19 -7.40 1.32
C ILE A 60 1.88 -8.06 1.79
N GLY A 61 1.00 -7.26 2.41
CA GLY A 61 -0.18 -7.77 3.12
C GLY A 61 -1.49 -7.52 2.38
N LYS A 62 -2.42 -8.47 2.51
CA LYS A 62 -3.81 -8.39 2.00
C LYS A 62 -4.46 -7.04 2.27
N THR A 63 -4.41 -6.60 3.53
CA THR A 63 -5.06 -5.36 4.00
C THR A 63 -4.52 -4.12 3.28
N THR A 64 -3.21 -4.09 3.05
CA THR A 64 -2.58 -3.01 2.29
C THR A 64 -2.95 -3.11 0.82
N GLY A 65 -2.92 -4.31 0.23
CA GLY A 65 -3.27 -4.51 -1.17
C GLY A 65 -4.71 -4.11 -1.50
N GLU A 66 -5.67 -4.44 -0.65
CA GLU A 66 -7.07 -4.05 -0.82
C GLU A 66 -7.27 -2.53 -0.69
N ALA A 67 -6.67 -1.91 0.34
CA ALA A 67 -6.76 -0.47 0.53
C ALA A 67 -6.09 0.33 -0.60
N VAL A 68 -4.94 -0.14 -1.12
CA VAL A 68 -4.23 0.50 -2.24
C VAL A 68 -5.03 0.35 -3.53
N ARG A 69 -5.69 -0.80 -3.77
CA ARG A 69 -6.58 -0.96 -4.93
C ARG A 69 -7.74 0.05 -4.90
N GLY A 70 -8.26 0.36 -3.73
CA GLY A 70 -9.28 1.41 -3.55
C GLY A 70 -8.84 2.81 -4.03
N LEU A 71 -7.55 3.01 -4.29
CA LEU A 71 -7.00 4.25 -4.89
C LEU A 71 -7.00 4.23 -6.43
N GLY A 72 -7.57 3.20 -7.06
CA GLY A 72 -7.70 3.10 -8.52
C GLY A 72 -6.44 2.59 -9.25
N VAL A 73 -5.44 2.07 -8.52
CA VAL A 73 -4.20 1.55 -9.11
C VAL A 73 -4.21 0.03 -9.28
N ARG A 74 -3.38 -0.47 -10.21
CA ARG A 74 -3.14 -1.90 -10.37
C ARG A 74 -2.30 -2.42 -9.21
N VAL A 75 -2.73 -3.49 -8.55
CA VAL A 75 -2.04 -4.04 -7.36
C VAL A 75 -1.76 -5.52 -7.49
N TRP A 76 -0.52 -5.89 -7.20
CA TRP A 76 -0.05 -7.24 -6.92
C TRP A 76 0.21 -7.44 -5.43
N CYS A 77 -0.17 -8.62 -4.90
CA CYS A 77 0.02 -8.96 -3.50
C CYS A 77 0.31 -10.46 -3.35
N SER A 78 1.45 -10.81 -2.75
CA SER A 78 1.87 -12.23 -2.61
C SER A 78 0.96 -13.02 -1.67
N SER A 79 0.37 -12.37 -0.67
CA SER A 79 -0.43 -12.99 0.38
C SER A 79 -1.91 -13.23 0.01
N VAL A 80 -2.36 -12.83 -1.20
CA VAL A 80 -3.76 -12.98 -1.61
C VAL A 80 -3.89 -13.69 -2.96
N PRO A 81 -4.40 -14.93 -3.02
CA PRO A 81 -4.54 -15.69 -4.26
C PRO A 81 -5.31 -14.96 -5.38
N ALA A 82 -6.40 -14.26 -5.04
CA ALA A 82 -7.18 -13.49 -6.00
C ALA A 82 -6.40 -12.31 -6.61
N LEU A 83 -5.33 -11.86 -5.96
CA LEU A 83 -4.47 -10.74 -6.39
C LEU A 83 -3.13 -11.24 -6.94
N ARG A 84 -2.94 -12.56 -7.04
CA ARG A 84 -1.83 -13.22 -7.76
C ARG A 84 -2.10 -13.32 -9.26
N SER A 85 -3.24 -12.84 -9.75
CA SER A 85 -3.68 -12.91 -11.16
C SER A 85 -2.91 -11.98 -12.14
N GLY A 86 -1.72 -11.54 -11.76
CA GLY A 86 -0.59 -11.23 -12.66
C GLY A 86 0.70 -11.65 -11.93
N PRO A 87 1.78 -12.16 -12.55
CA PRO A 87 2.27 -11.94 -13.91
C PRO A 87 2.41 -13.23 -14.76
N SER A 88 1.74 -14.34 -14.42
CA SER A 88 1.89 -15.62 -15.15
C SER A 88 1.40 -15.62 -16.61
N ARG A 89 0.73 -14.56 -17.06
CA ARG A 89 0.38 -14.33 -18.47
C ARG A 89 1.43 -13.55 -19.28
N TRP A 90 2.57 -13.17 -18.68
CA TRP A 90 3.58 -12.29 -19.28
C TRP A 90 4.92 -12.96 -19.63
N LEU A 91 5.17 -14.18 -19.14
CA LEU A 91 6.35 -14.98 -19.50
C LEU A 91 6.12 -15.89 -20.73
N GLY A 92 5.11 -15.57 -21.53
CA GLY A 92 4.77 -16.26 -22.77
C GLY A 92 4.38 -15.25 -23.85
N ALA A 93 5.38 -14.57 -24.39
CA ALA A 93 5.37 -13.88 -25.68
C ALA A 93 6.79 -13.94 -26.24
#